data_AF-A0A9E2PS25-F1
#
_entry.id   AF-A0A9E2PS25-F1
#
_cell.length_a   1.000
_cell.length_b   1.000
_cell.length_c   1.000
_cell.angle_alpha   90.00
_cell.angle_beta   90.00
_cell.angle_gamma   90.00
#
_symmetry.space_group_name_H-M   'P 1'
#
loop_
_entity.id
_entity.type
_entity.pdbx_description
1 polymer ?
#
loop_
_entity_poly.entity_id
_entity_poly.type
_entity_poly.pdbx_seq_one_letter_code
_entity_poly.pdbx_strand_id
1 'polypeptide(L)'
;MSVKVISRRIDACKVTNKMVDGSLVQGKVNVYHDEEVVQRVSDIFTKLTDPFIVVFDATAEGRSGRVLIMNKRNIAWVSPEDDVPRPAAQPDEKPAEPRGSLMDRLRSS
;
A
#
# COMPACT_ATOMS: atom_id res chain seq x y z
N MET A 1 20.43 35.15 5.91
CA MET A 1 19.82 34.13 5.03
C MET A 1 19.64 32.87 5.85
N SER A 2 18.41 32.48 6.17
CA SER A 2 18.13 31.21 6.85
C SER A 2 18.12 30.09 5.81
N VAL A 3 19.09 29.17 5.91
CA VAL A 3 19.08 27.94 5.12
C VAL A 3 18.07 27.00 5.78
N LYS A 4 16.88 26.87 5.19
CA LYS A 4 15.96 25.78 5.55
C LYS A 4 16.51 24.49 4.95
N VAL A 5 16.93 23.56 5.81
CA VAL A 5 17.33 22.21 5.38
C VAL A 5 16.04 21.46 5.06
N ILE A 6 15.72 21.31 3.77
CA ILE A 6 14.56 20.53 3.31
C ILE A 6 14.91 19.05 3.47
N SER A 7 14.36 18.41 4.50
CA SER A 7 14.57 16.98 4.73
C SER A 7 13.62 16.15 3.85
N ARG A 8 13.96 15.98 2.57
CA ARG A 8 13.15 15.13 1.66
C ARG A 8 13.36 13.66 1.98
N ARG A 9 12.30 12.96 2.39
CA ARG A 9 12.30 11.50 2.48
C ARG A 9 11.70 10.93 1.20
N ILE A 10 12.39 9.97 0.60
CA ILE A 10 11.92 9.24 -0.59
C ILE A 10 11.63 7.83 -0.12
N ASP A 11 10.36 7.46 -0.17
CA ASP A 11 9.91 6.12 0.18
C ASP A 11 9.55 5.36 -1.11
N ALA A 12 9.87 4.06 -1.13
CA ALA A 12 9.56 3.18 -2.25
C ALA A 12 8.27 2.43 -1.95
N CYS A 13 7.19 2.72 -2.69
CA CYS A 13 5.93 1.99 -2.54
C CYS A 13 5.78 0.95 -3.64
N LYS A 14 5.45 -0.28 -3.27
CA LYS A 14 5.18 -1.36 -4.22
C LYS A 14 3.78 -1.19 -4.80
N VAL A 15 3.66 -1.34 -6.11
CA VAL A 15 2.43 -1.15 -6.88
C VAL A 15 2.26 -2.25 -7.90
N THR A 16 1.01 -2.68 -8.09
CA THR A 16 0.58 -3.50 -9.21
C THR A 16 -0.21 -2.63 -10.18
N ASN A 17 0.26 -2.55 -11.42
CA ASN A 17 -0.37 -1.79 -12.51
C ASN A 17 -0.97 -2.77 -13.51
N LYS A 18 -2.24 -2.58 -13.86
CA LYS A 18 -2.84 -3.26 -15.01
C LYS A 18 -2.84 -2.34 -16.20
N MET A 19 -2.30 -2.83 -17.30
CA MET A 19 -2.26 -2.11 -18.57
C MET A 19 -3.55 -2.35 -19.36
N VAL A 20 -3.87 -1.46 -20.30
CA VAL A 20 -5.05 -1.56 -21.18
C VAL A 20 -5.01 -2.79 -22.09
N ASP A 21 -3.81 -3.30 -22.41
CA ASP A 21 -3.61 -4.55 -23.16
C ASP A 21 -3.87 -5.82 -22.33
N GLY A 22 -4.18 -5.67 -21.03
CA GLY A 22 -4.41 -6.77 -20.09
C GLY A 22 -3.17 -7.27 -19.37
N SER A 23 -1.97 -6.80 -19.72
CA SER A 23 -0.74 -7.16 -19.02
C SER A 23 -0.70 -6.59 -17.60
N LEU A 24 0.00 -7.30 -16.71
CA LEU A 24 0.23 -6.89 -15.33
C LEU A 24 1.71 -6.55 -15.14
N VAL A 25 1.95 -5.36 -14.58
CA VAL A 25 3.28 -4.87 -14.24
C VAL A 25 3.35 -4.61 -12.75
N GLN A 26 4.13 -5.41 -12.05
CA GLN A 26 4.43 -5.20 -10.63
C GLN A 26 5.73 -4.42 -10.51
N GLY A 27 5.86 -3.53 -9.54
CA GLY A 27 7.12 -2.84 -9.30
C GLY A 27 7.00 -1.83 -8.18
N LYS A 28 7.95 -0.90 -8.11
CA LYS A 28 7.98 0.14 -7.09
C LYS A 28 7.98 1.52 -7.72
N VAL A 29 7.33 2.46 -7.04
CA VAL A 29 7.30 3.88 -7.41
C VAL A 29 7.85 4.72 -6.27
N ASN A 30 8.52 5.83 -6.62
CA ASN A 30 9.05 6.76 -5.62
C ASN A 30 7.92 7.66 -5.15
N VAL A 31 7.70 7.65 -3.84
CA VAL A 31 6.75 8.47 -3.12
C VAL A 31 7.55 9.54 -2.38
N TYR A 32 7.26 10.81 -2.65
CA TYR A 32 7.97 11.92 -2.05
C TYR A 32 7.24 12.40 -0.79
N HIS A 33 7.98 12.48 0.31
CA HIS A 33 7.52 13.08 1.56
C HIS A 33 8.32 14.35 1.82
N ASP A 34 7.63 15.50 1.79
CA ASP A 34 8.16 16.79 2.26
C ASP A 34 7.40 17.24 3.51
N GLU A 35 7.95 18.18 4.27
CA GLU A 35 7.37 18.68 5.53
C GLU A 35 5.98 19.33 5.33
N GLU A 36 5.68 19.80 4.12
CA GLU A 36 4.40 20.44 3.76
C GLU A 36 3.49 19.56 2.89
N VAL A 37 4.03 18.54 2.19
CA VAL A 37 3.27 17.75 1.21
C VAL A 37 3.66 16.28 1.27
N VAL A 38 2.69 15.43 1.63
CA VAL A 38 2.78 13.98 1.45
C VAL A 38 2.23 13.66 0.06
N GLN A 39 3.10 13.35 -0.88
CA GLN A 39 2.68 12.94 -2.22
C GLN A 39 2.27 11.47 -2.16
N ARG A 40 0.96 11.17 -2.12
CA ARG A 40 0.47 9.78 -2.10
C ARG A 40 0.71 9.11 -3.44
N VAL A 41 0.68 7.78 -3.46
CA VAL A 41 0.67 6.99 -4.71
C VAL A 41 -0.40 7.56 -5.66
N SER A 42 -1.63 7.80 -5.17
CA SER A 42 -2.71 8.39 -5.97
C SER A 42 -2.34 9.73 -6.64
N ASP A 43 -1.57 10.58 -5.96
CA ASP A 43 -1.20 11.90 -6.47
C ASP A 43 -0.22 11.78 -7.65
N ILE A 44 0.62 10.75 -7.65
CA ILE A 44 1.56 10.46 -8.75
C ILE A 44 0.80 10.14 -10.04
N PHE A 45 -0.29 9.38 -9.93
CA PHE A 45 -1.07 8.95 -11.10
C PHE A 45 -2.12 9.97 -11.54
N THR A 46 -2.61 10.84 -10.65
CA THR A 46 -3.75 11.74 -10.94
C THR A 46 -3.40 13.21 -11.02
N LYS A 47 -2.46 13.71 -10.21
CA LYS A 47 -2.15 15.15 -10.10
C LYS A 47 -0.95 15.57 -10.93
N LEU A 48 0.03 14.69 -11.09
CA LEU A 48 1.20 14.97 -11.93
C LEU A 48 0.78 14.99 -13.41
N THR A 49 1.04 16.12 -14.07
CA THR A 49 0.76 16.33 -15.50
C THR A 49 1.67 15.51 -16.42
N ASP A 50 2.78 14.99 -15.90
CA ASP A 50 3.71 14.20 -16.68
C ASP A 50 3.02 12.94 -17.23
N PRO A 51 3.08 12.68 -18.55
CA PRO A 51 2.39 11.54 -19.15
C PRO A 51 3.06 10.19 -18.83
N PHE A 52 4.28 10.22 -18.31
CA PHE A 52 5.06 9.04 -17.98
C PHE A 52 5.31 8.92 -16.47
N ILE A 53 5.43 7.69 -15.99
CA ILE A 53 5.89 7.35 -14.65
C ILE A 53 7.06 6.39 -14.74
N VAL A 54 7.94 6.45 -13.75
CA VAL A 54 9.06 5.52 -13.63
C VAL A 54 8.70 4.47 -12.58
N VAL A 55 8.68 3.21 -12.99
CA VAL A 55 8.54 2.04 -12.11
C VAL A 55 9.86 1.30 -12.09
N PHE A 56 10.48 1.17 -10.92
CA PHE A 56 11.73 0.46 -10.73
C PHE A 56 11.48 -0.89 -10.06
N ASP A 57 12.47 -1.79 -10.13
CA ASP A 57 12.34 -3.16 -9.66
C ASP A 57 11.09 -3.85 -10.25
N ALA A 58 10.82 -3.53 -11.52
CA ALA A 58 9.60 -3.92 -12.18
C ALA A 58 9.69 -5.38 -12.65
N THR A 59 8.61 -6.11 -12.46
CA THR A 59 8.36 -7.45 -12.97
C THR A 59 7.24 -7.39 -14.00
N ALA A 60 7.57 -7.77 -15.22
CA ALA A 60 6.61 -7.93 -16.30
C ALA A 60 7.09 -9.04 -17.24
N GLU A 61 6.18 -9.76 -17.89
CA GLU A 61 6.52 -10.82 -18.89
C GLU A 61 7.55 -11.84 -18.37
N GLY A 62 7.54 -12.15 -17.08
CA GLY A 62 8.47 -13.10 -16.46
C GLY A 62 9.90 -12.56 -16.22
N ARG A 63 10.17 -11.28 -16.50
CA ARG A 63 11.46 -10.63 -16.21
C ARG A 63 11.31 -9.61 -15.09
N SER A 64 12.12 -9.76 -14.04
CA SER A 64 12.19 -8.88 -12.86
C SER A 64 13.44 -7.99 -12.88
N GLY A 65 13.50 -7.00 -11.99
CA GLY A 65 14.67 -6.13 -11.79
C GLY A 65 14.88 -5.06 -12.87
N ARG A 66 13.89 -4.81 -13.73
CA ARG A 66 13.97 -3.78 -14.77
C ARG A 66 13.40 -2.44 -14.30
N VAL A 67 13.82 -1.36 -14.97
CA VAL A 67 13.20 -0.03 -14.83
C VAL A 67 12.32 0.19 -16.06
N LEU A 68 11.06 0.53 -15.83
CA LEU A 68 10.07 0.78 -16.88
C LEU A 68 9.60 2.23 -16.81
N ILE A 69 9.62 2.90 -17.97
CA ILE A 69 8.99 4.20 -18.15
C ILE A 69 7.63 3.94 -18.77
N MET A 70 6.57 4.04 -17.97
CA MET A 70 5.22 3.65 -18.39
C MET A 70 4.37 4.88 -18.70
N ASN A 71 3.60 4.82 -19.78
CA ASN A 71 2.64 5.85 -20.13
C ASN A 71 1.36 5.69 -19.29
N LYS A 72 0.97 6.75 -18.56
CA LYS A 72 -0.21 6.77 -17.70
C LYS A 72 -1.52 6.50 -18.46
N ARG A 73 -1.60 6.92 -19.73
CA ARG A 73 -2.80 6.72 -20.56
C ARG A 73 -3.08 5.26 -20.88
N ASN A 74 -2.08 4.41 -20.76
CA ASN A 74 -2.18 2.98 -21.04
C ASN A 74 -2.38 2.14 -19.77
N ILE A 75 -2.57 2.80 -18.61
CA ILE A 75 -2.84 2.15 -17.33
C ILE A 75 -4.36 2.12 -17.15
N ALA A 76 -4.91 0.91 -17.01
CA ALA A 76 -6.32 0.70 -16.73
C ALA A 76 -6.63 0.94 -15.24
N TRP A 77 -5.79 0.42 -14.34
CA TRP A 77 -5.87 0.67 -12.90
C TRP A 77 -4.53 0.41 -12.21
N VAL A 78 -4.40 0.93 -10.99
CA VAL A 78 -3.25 0.76 -10.12
C VAL A 78 -3.72 0.36 -8.73
N SER A 79 -3.07 -0.63 -8.13
CA SER A 79 -3.24 -0.99 -6.73
C SER A 79 -1.90 -0.81 -6.02
N PRO A 80 -1.82 0.03 -4.97
CA PRO A 80 -0.71 -0.05 -4.04
C PRO A 80 -0.75 -1.42 -3.34
N GLU A 81 0.42 -2.00 -3.09
CA GLU A 81 0.56 -3.13 -2.20
C GLU A 81 0.91 -2.56 -0.83
N ASP A 82 -0.06 -2.58 0.08
CA ASP A 82 0.17 -2.20 1.47
C ASP A 82 1.09 -3.26 2.10
N ASP A 83 2.32 -2.87 2.42
CA ASP A 83 3.23 -3.61 3.32
C ASP A 83 2.72 -3.59 4.78
N VAL A 84 1.40 -3.48 4.99
CA VAL A 84 0.81 -3.79 6.28
C VAL A 84 0.70 -5.31 6.30
N PRO A 85 1.51 -6.03 7.12
CA PRO A 85 1.17 -7.41 7.42
C PRO A 85 -0.22 -7.30 8.05
N ARG A 86 -1.24 -7.78 7.33
CA ARG A 86 -2.55 -8.00 7.95
C ARG A 86 -2.21 -8.79 9.21
N PRO A 87 -2.45 -8.27 10.43
CA PRO A 87 -2.25 -9.09 11.61
C PRO A 87 -3.07 -10.35 11.33
N ALA A 88 -2.39 -11.49 11.30
CA ALA A 88 -3.03 -12.78 11.08
C ALA A 88 -4.28 -12.76 11.95
N ALA A 89 -5.44 -12.97 11.34
CA ALA A 89 -6.70 -13.06 12.08
C ALA A 89 -6.40 -13.98 13.27
N GLN A 90 -6.45 -13.43 14.48
CA GLN A 90 -6.18 -14.21 15.68
C GLN A 90 -7.16 -15.39 15.63
N PRO A 91 -6.68 -16.64 15.49
CA PRO A 91 -7.54 -17.76 15.73
C PRO A 91 -7.82 -17.75 17.23
N ASP A 92 -9.09 -17.95 17.58
CA ASP A 92 -9.58 -18.26 18.92
C ASP A 92 -9.81 -17.08 19.89
N GLU A 93 -10.84 -16.29 19.59
CA GLU A 93 -11.73 -15.88 20.68
C GLU A 93 -12.44 -17.17 21.18
N LYS A 94 -11.87 -17.78 22.22
CA LYS A 94 -12.49 -18.93 22.91
C LYS A 94 -13.97 -18.61 23.19
N PRO A 95 -14.90 -19.56 22.97
CA PRO A 95 -16.30 -19.32 23.29
C PRO A 95 -16.40 -18.94 24.77
N ALA A 96 -17.00 -17.79 25.05
CA ALA A 96 -17.27 -17.33 26.39
C ALA A 96 -17.92 -18.46 27.19
N GLU A 97 -17.33 -18.81 28.35
CA GLU A 97 -17.93 -19.76 29.28
C GLU A 97 -19.39 -19.36 29.55
N PRO A 98 -20.33 -20.32 29.59
CA PRO A 98 -21.71 -20.01 29.90
C PRO A 98 -21.74 -19.43 31.31
N ARG A 99 -22.14 -18.16 31.42
CA ARG A 99 -22.34 -17.50 32.72
C ARG A 99 -23.30 -18.35 33.53
N GLY A 100 -22.77 -19.10 34.50
CA GLY A 100 -23.54 -19.93 35.42
C GLY A 100 -24.72 -19.15 35.97
N SER A 101 -25.89 -19.78 35.96
CA SER A 101 -27.17 -19.19 36.33
C SER A 101 -27.06 -18.54 37.71
N LEU A 102 -27.61 -17.33 37.84
CA LEU A 102 -27.65 -16.57 39.08
C LEU A 102 -28.33 -17.36 40.22
N MET A 103 -29.13 -18.38 39.87
CA MET A 103 -29.79 -19.31 40.79
C MET A 103 -28.84 -20.29 41.49
N ASP A 104 -27.68 -20.62 40.90
CA ASP A 104 -26.73 -21.57 41.51
C ASP A 104 -25.97 -20.94 42.69
N ARG A 105 -25.83 -19.61 42.71
CA ARG A 105 -25.13 -18.87 43.78
C ARG A 105 -25.98 -18.66 45.04
N LEU A 106 -27.30 -18.83 44.96
CA LEU A 106 -28.22 -18.61 46.09
C LEU A 106 -28.47 -19.88 46.92
N ARG A 107 -27.95 -21.04 46.51
CA ARG A 107 -28.14 -22.32 47.22
C ARG A 107 -26.98 -22.70 48.16
N SER A 108 -25.90 -21.93 48.23
CA SER A 108 -24.77 -22.19 49.14
C SER A 108 -24.67 -21.14 50.26
N SER A 109 -25.71 -20.99 51.06
CA SER A 109 -25.64 -20.32 52.37
C SER A 109 -26.27 -21.20 53.43
#